data_AF-F1L7Q3-F1
#
_entry.id   AF-F1L7Q3-F1
#
_cell.length_a   1.000
_cell.length_b   1.000
_cell.length_c   1.000
_cell.angle_alpha   90.00
_cell.angle_beta   90.00
_cell.angle_gamma   90.00
#
_symmetry.space_group_name_H-M   'P 1'
#
loop_
_entity.id
_entity.type
_entity.pdbx_description
1 polymer ?
#
loop_
_entity_poly.entity_id
_entity_poly.type
_entity_poly.pdbx_seq_one_letter_code
_entity_poly.pdbx_strand_id
1 'polypeptide(L)'
;MVLADFLVTKSGAAKVVFHGKAHPWFVSDTTNDDFCWMNEMLRGSHVDSLSKLGCRWDQKLTEGQFEFRAHEFWTLPFAYCDMPKYAADLYKDLSEAALIIFKGDLNYRKLVGDREWPLDTPFKVALRGFAPAPLLALRILKAETQVGLSVDTIKMLEHKFGGKKEWMVTGDYAIVQFDA
;
A
#
# COMPACT_ATOMS: atom_id res chain seq x y z
N MET A 1 4.72 -8.21 6.35
CA MET A 1 4.92 -9.66 6.20
C MET A 1 3.95 -10.52 7.00
N VAL A 2 3.64 -10.22 8.26
CA VAL A 2 2.66 -11.00 9.06
C VAL A 2 1.32 -11.20 8.34
N LEU A 3 0.74 -10.14 7.75
CA LEU A 3 -0.49 -10.27 6.96
C LEU A 3 -0.33 -11.21 5.76
N ALA A 4 0.78 -11.10 5.01
CA ALA A 4 1.05 -11.96 3.87
C ALA A 4 1.17 -13.43 4.28
N ASP A 5 1.79 -13.68 5.42
CA ASP A 5 1.95 -15.03 5.97
C ASP A 5 0.62 -15.62 6.41
N PHE A 6 -0.25 -14.80 7.00
CA PHE A 6 -1.64 -15.17 7.27
C PHE A 6 -2.41 -15.47 5.97
N LEU A 7 -2.26 -14.64 4.92
CA LEU A 7 -2.95 -14.85 3.65
C LEU A 7 -2.54 -16.19 3.01
N VAL A 8 -1.25 -16.50 2.98
CA VAL A 8 -0.74 -17.76 2.43
C VAL A 8 -1.15 -18.95 3.31
N THR A 9 -0.99 -18.84 4.62
CA THR A 9 -1.15 -19.98 5.54
C THR A 9 -2.62 -20.27 5.89
N LYS A 10 -3.48 -19.25 5.90
CA LYS A 10 -4.86 -19.34 6.42
C LYS A 10 -5.94 -18.94 5.43
N SER A 11 -5.62 -18.12 4.42
CA SER A 11 -6.61 -17.62 3.46
C SER A 11 -6.52 -18.27 2.08
N GLY A 12 -5.57 -19.20 1.88
CA GLY A 12 -5.41 -19.94 0.62
C GLY A 12 -4.75 -19.13 -0.51
N ALA A 13 -4.13 -17.99 -0.22
CA ALA A 13 -3.37 -17.26 -1.22
C ALA A 13 -2.14 -18.08 -1.64
N ALA A 14 -2.04 -18.44 -2.92
CA ALA A 14 -0.93 -19.24 -3.43
C ALA A 14 0.42 -18.49 -3.36
N LYS A 15 0.37 -17.16 -3.54
CA LYS A 15 1.55 -16.30 -3.61
C LYS A 15 1.24 -14.88 -3.15
N VAL A 16 2.21 -14.24 -2.50
CA VAL A 16 2.20 -12.80 -2.20
C VAL A 16 3.45 -12.15 -2.78
N VAL A 17 3.24 -11.17 -3.65
CA VAL A 17 4.31 -10.35 -4.24
C VAL A 17 4.37 -9.01 -3.50
N PHE A 18 5.53 -8.68 -2.95
CA PHE A 18 5.82 -7.42 -2.31
C PHE A 18 6.47 -6.48 -3.31
N HIS A 19 5.85 -5.34 -3.57
CA HIS A 19 6.47 -4.28 -4.39
C HIS A 19 7.09 -3.22 -3.48
N GLY A 20 8.41 -3.10 -3.53
CA GLY A 20 9.18 -2.09 -2.80
C GLY A 20 9.80 -1.03 -3.72
N LYS A 21 10.66 -0.20 -3.14
CA LYS A 21 11.33 0.90 -3.85
C LYS A 21 12.67 0.44 -4.43
N ALA A 22 13.00 0.97 -5.61
CA ALA A 22 14.27 0.69 -6.28
C ALA A 22 15.45 1.45 -5.65
N HIS A 23 15.18 2.51 -4.89
CA HIS A 23 16.16 3.40 -4.28
C HIS A 23 15.68 3.82 -2.89
N PRO A 24 16.58 4.30 -1.99
CA PRO A 24 16.18 4.96 -0.76
C PRO A 24 15.17 6.07 -1.06
N TRP A 25 13.99 5.99 -0.44
CA TRP A 25 12.85 6.80 -0.82
C TRP A 25 12.04 7.17 0.41
N PHE A 26 11.62 8.44 0.51
CA PHE A 26 10.80 8.94 1.63
C PHE A 26 11.30 8.53 3.03
N VAL A 27 12.63 8.51 3.20
CA VAL A 27 13.37 8.16 4.44
C VAL A 27 13.22 6.70 4.88
N SER A 28 12.01 6.15 4.94
CA SER A 28 11.71 4.83 5.53
C SER A 28 10.94 3.89 4.61
N ASP A 29 10.76 4.23 3.32
CA ASP A 29 10.15 3.28 2.39
C ASP A 29 11.10 2.11 2.11
N THR A 30 10.55 0.90 2.23
CA THR A 30 11.28 -0.36 2.10
C THR A 30 11.85 -0.59 0.71
N THR A 31 13.16 -0.79 0.66
CA THR A 31 13.92 -1.31 -0.49
C THR A 31 14.12 -2.82 -0.37
N ASN A 32 14.73 -3.44 -1.39
CA ASN A 32 15.09 -4.86 -1.33
C ASN A 32 16.04 -5.18 -0.17
N ASP A 33 17.00 -4.29 0.07
CA ASP A 33 18.01 -4.48 1.13
C ASP A 33 17.34 -4.44 2.51
N ASP A 34 16.41 -3.50 2.73
CA ASP A 34 15.65 -3.43 3.99
C ASP A 34 14.81 -4.69 4.22
N PHE A 35 14.19 -5.22 3.16
CA PHE A 35 13.36 -6.44 3.23
C PHE A 35 14.22 -7.66 3.59
N CYS A 36 15.34 -7.84 2.89
CA CYS A 36 16.29 -8.94 3.14
C CYS A 36 16.90 -8.85 4.54
N TRP A 37 17.40 -7.66 4.90
CA TRP A 37 18.01 -7.41 6.21
C TRP A 37 17.04 -7.71 7.35
N MET A 38 15.77 -7.29 7.24
CA MET A 38 14.77 -7.57 8.27
C MET A 38 14.55 -9.08 8.46
N ASN A 39 14.48 -9.85 7.36
CA ASN A 39 14.34 -11.31 7.46
C ASN A 39 15.58 -11.97 8.08
N GLU A 40 16.78 -11.51 7.72
CA GLU A 40 18.04 -11.96 8.31
C GLU A 40 18.07 -11.72 9.83
N MET A 41 17.70 -10.52 10.26
CA MET A 41 17.64 -10.15 11.68
C MET A 41 16.62 -10.99 12.46
N LEU A 42 15.47 -11.31 11.85
CA LEU A 42 14.50 -12.21 12.49
C LEU A 42 15.08 -13.61 12.65
N ARG A 43 15.65 -14.19 11.58
CA ARG A 43 16.27 -15.52 11.62
C ARG A 43 17.36 -15.63 12.69
N GLY A 44 18.21 -14.61 12.79
CA GLY A 44 19.29 -14.51 13.78
C GLY A 44 18.86 -14.11 15.18
N SER A 45 17.57 -13.88 15.43
CA SER A 45 17.08 -13.43 16.74
C SER A 45 17.28 -14.48 17.83
N HIS A 46 17.70 -14.07 19.02
CA HIS A 46 17.73 -14.92 20.22
C HIS A 46 16.32 -15.21 20.78
N VAL A 47 15.30 -14.52 20.30
CA VAL A 47 13.90 -14.77 20.67
C VAL A 47 13.36 -15.89 19.78
N ASP A 48 13.09 -17.05 20.36
CA ASP A 48 12.67 -18.27 19.64
C ASP A 48 11.48 -18.05 18.69
N SER A 49 10.47 -17.29 19.12
CA SER A 49 9.31 -16.98 18.29
C SER A 49 9.65 -16.12 17.06
N LEU A 50 10.62 -15.21 17.17
CA LEU A 50 11.08 -14.36 16.06
C LEU A 50 12.00 -15.14 15.11
N SER A 51 12.90 -15.98 15.64
CA SER A 51 13.74 -16.85 14.82
C SER A 51 12.90 -17.83 14.00
N LYS A 52 11.93 -18.49 14.62
CA LYS A 52 10.95 -19.34 13.91
C LYS A 52 10.17 -18.59 12.85
N LEU A 53 9.78 -17.35 13.12
CA LEU A 53 9.08 -16.51 12.16
C LEU A 53 9.95 -16.18 10.94
N GLY A 54 11.21 -15.75 11.17
CA GLY A 54 12.18 -15.48 10.12
C GLY A 54 12.48 -16.71 9.27
N CYS A 55 12.74 -17.87 9.89
CA CYS A 55 12.97 -19.12 9.17
C CYS A 55 11.76 -19.53 8.32
N ARG A 56 10.54 -19.36 8.83
CA ARG A 56 9.33 -19.63 8.05
C ARG A 56 9.21 -18.71 6.84
N TRP A 57 9.49 -17.42 7.01
CA TRP A 57 9.40 -16.47 5.89
C TRP A 57 10.49 -16.68 4.84
N ASP A 58 11.69 -17.07 5.26
CA ASP A 58 12.78 -17.49 4.39
C ASP A 58 12.42 -18.72 3.53
N GLN A 59 11.77 -19.70 4.16
CA GLN A 59 11.24 -20.86 3.45
C GLN A 59 10.20 -20.44 2.40
N LYS A 60 9.27 -19.53 2.75
CA LYS A 60 8.26 -19.02 1.79
C LYS A 60 8.88 -18.27 0.61
N LEU A 61 9.98 -17.55 0.83
CA LEU A 61 10.74 -16.90 -0.23
C LEU A 61 11.39 -17.94 -1.16
N THR A 62 12.03 -18.96 -0.58
CA THR A 62 12.69 -20.05 -1.33
C THR A 62 11.68 -20.87 -2.15
N GLU A 63 10.49 -21.12 -1.60
CA GLU A 63 9.40 -21.84 -2.27
C GLU A 63 8.61 -20.98 -3.27
N GLY A 64 8.94 -19.68 -3.40
CA GLY A 64 8.26 -18.75 -4.30
C GLY A 64 6.84 -18.35 -3.87
N GLN A 65 6.43 -18.70 -2.64
CA GLN A 65 5.17 -18.23 -2.03
C GLN A 65 5.24 -16.75 -1.67
N PHE A 66 6.41 -16.27 -1.29
CA PHE A 66 6.73 -14.85 -1.17
C PHE A 66 7.71 -14.45 -2.27
N GLU A 67 7.53 -13.25 -2.81
CA GLU A 67 8.47 -12.67 -3.76
C GLU A 67 8.59 -11.17 -3.50
N PHE A 68 9.80 -10.63 -3.48
CA PHE A 68 10.02 -9.19 -3.45
C PHE A 68 10.40 -8.70 -4.85
N ARG A 69 9.76 -7.63 -5.30
CA ARG A 69 10.04 -6.95 -6.57
C ARG A 69 10.25 -5.47 -6.32
N ALA A 70 11.21 -4.90 -7.05
CA ALA A 70 11.35 -3.47 -7.18
C ALA A 70 11.12 -3.08 -8.64
N HIS A 71 10.50 -1.92 -8.86
CA HIS A 71 10.29 -1.36 -10.18
C HIS A 71 10.47 0.16 -10.09
N GLU A 72 11.19 0.77 -11.03
CA GLU A 72 11.57 2.19 -10.97
C GLU A 72 10.35 3.11 -10.86
N PHE A 73 9.23 2.75 -11.50
CA PHE A 73 7.97 3.49 -11.46
C PHE A 73 7.51 3.87 -10.04
N TRP A 74 7.74 3.01 -9.03
CA TRP A 74 7.37 3.31 -7.65
C TRP A 74 8.11 4.54 -7.09
N THR A 75 9.29 4.82 -7.61
CA THR A 75 10.17 5.96 -7.30
C THR A 75 10.14 7.07 -8.35
N LEU A 76 9.24 7.02 -9.33
CA LEU A 76 9.00 8.12 -10.27
C LEU A 76 7.95 9.11 -9.72
N PRO A 77 7.86 10.35 -10.22
CA PRO A 77 6.89 11.33 -9.71
C PRO A 77 5.45 11.09 -10.18
N PHE A 78 5.22 10.11 -11.04
CA PHE A 78 3.93 9.89 -11.69
C PHE A 78 2.85 9.40 -10.72
N ALA A 79 1.61 9.84 -10.99
CA ALA A 79 0.42 9.24 -10.40
C ALA A 79 0.18 7.85 -11.00
N TYR A 80 -0.55 6.99 -10.29
CA TYR A 80 -0.73 5.60 -10.73
C TYR A 80 -1.60 5.48 -11.98
N CYS A 81 -2.50 6.44 -12.24
CA CYS A 81 -3.23 6.52 -13.52
C CYS A 81 -2.34 6.66 -14.75
N ASP A 82 -1.08 7.12 -14.58
CA ASP A 82 -0.13 7.25 -15.68
C ASP A 82 0.72 5.97 -15.88
N MET A 83 0.55 4.95 -15.02
CA MET A 83 1.31 3.69 -15.08
C MET A 83 1.18 2.98 -16.45
N PRO A 84 -0.01 2.86 -17.07
CA PRO A 84 -0.11 2.25 -18.41
C PRO A 84 0.75 2.93 -19.48
N LYS A 85 1.05 4.24 -19.30
CA LYS A 85 1.86 5.02 -20.25
C LYS A 85 3.36 4.86 -20.00
N TYR A 86 3.78 4.86 -18.73
CA TYR A 86 5.21 4.92 -18.35
C TYR A 86 5.79 3.59 -17.86
N ALA A 87 4.96 2.60 -17.54
CA ALA A 87 5.33 1.29 -17.03
C ALA A 87 4.24 0.25 -17.35
N ALA A 88 3.97 0.06 -18.64
CA ALA A 88 2.91 -0.83 -19.12
C ALA A 88 3.12 -2.30 -18.70
N ASP A 89 4.37 -2.71 -18.59
CA ASP A 89 4.79 -4.02 -18.08
C ASP A 89 4.40 -4.20 -16.61
N LEU A 90 4.65 -3.19 -15.76
CA LEU A 90 4.20 -3.21 -14.37
C LEU A 90 2.67 -3.22 -14.26
N TYR A 91 1.96 -2.43 -15.08
CA TYR A 91 0.50 -2.44 -15.08
C TYR A 91 -0.05 -3.83 -15.45
N LYS A 92 0.56 -4.48 -16.44
CA LYS A 92 0.23 -5.84 -16.84
C LYS A 92 0.49 -6.84 -15.70
N ASP A 93 1.65 -6.77 -15.05
CA ASP A 93 1.97 -7.61 -13.89
C ASP A 93 0.94 -7.46 -12.76
N LEU A 94 0.58 -6.22 -12.43
CA LEU A 94 -0.45 -5.95 -11.41
C LEU A 94 -1.83 -6.48 -11.80
N SER A 95 -2.15 -6.55 -13.09
CA SER A 95 -3.45 -7.04 -13.57
C SER A 95 -3.66 -8.55 -13.38
N GLU A 96 -2.59 -9.29 -13.10
CA GLU A 96 -2.67 -10.72 -12.77
C GLU A 96 -3.04 -10.97 -11.30
N ALA A 97 -3.04 -9.92 -10.47
CA ALA A 97 -3.35 -10.03 -9.04
C ALA A 97 -4.84 -10.27 -8.79
N ALA A 98 -5.17 -11.13 -7.83
CA ALA A 98 -6.54 -11.23 -7.32
C ALA A 98 -6.92 -10.05 -6.40
N LEU A 99 -5.92 -9.43 -5.76
CA LEU A 99 -6.07 -8.26 -4.89
C LEU A 99 -4.73 -7.53 -4.80
N ILE A 100 -4.75 -6.21 -4.90
CA ILE A 100 -3.59 -5.34 -4.67
C ILE A 100 -3.79 -4.54 -3.37
N ILE A 101 -2.83 -4.58 -2.45
CA ILE A 101 -2.89 -3.83 -1.20
C ILE A 101 -1.89 -2.67 -1.23
N PHE A 102 -2.39 -1.45 -1.31
CA PHE A 102 -1.60 -0.22 -1.22
C PHE A 102 -1.45 0.22 0.23
N LYS A 103 -0.22 0.41 0.70
CA LYS A 103 0.10 0.74 2.10
C LYS A 103 0.53 2.18 2.26
N GLY A 104 -0.09 2.91 3.17
CA GLY A 104 0.37 4.22 3.64
C GLY A 104 -0.03 5.40 2.76
N ASP A 105 0.37 6.58 3.22
CA ASP A 105 -0.09 7.87 2.70
C ASP A 105 0.42 8.18 1.29
N LEU A 106 1.71 7.96 1.00
CA LEU A 106 2.28 8.22 -0.33
C LEU A 106 1.59 7.39 -1.42
N ASN A 107 1.32 6.11 -1.14
CA ASN A 107 0.61 5.25 -2.08
C ASN A 107 -0.81 5.78 -2.34
N TYR A 108 -1.52 6.23 -1.31
CA TYR A 108 -2.84 6.80 -1.46
C TYR A 108 -2.83 8.08 -2.30
N ARG A 109 -1.88 8.99 -2.02
CA ARG A 109 -1.70 10.23 -2.79
C ARG A 109 -1.44 9.92 -4.26
N LYS A 110 -0.59 8.96 -4.58
CA LYS A 110 -0.35 8.53 -5.97
C LYS A 110 -1.56 7.86 -6.62
N LEU A 111 -2.38 7.12 -5.88
CA LEU A 111 -3.65 6.55 -6.36
C LEU A 111 -4.63 7.64 -6.79
N VAL A 112 -4.80 8.68 -5.96
CA VAL A 112 -5.76 9.76 -6.21
C VAL A 112 -5.16 10.97 -6.96
N GLY A 113 -3.89 10.86 -7.36
CA GLY A 113 -3.14 11.91 -8.07
C GLY A 113 -2.85 13.17 -7.25
N ASP A 114 -2.90 13.08 -5.91
CA ASP A 114 -2.57 14.14 -4.95
C ASP A 114 -3.30 15.47 -5.23
N ARG A 115 -4.60 15.38 -5.57
CA ARG A 115 -5.43 16.54 -5.94
C ARG A 115 -6.33 16.99 -4.79
N GLU A 116 -6.79 18.23 -4.90
CA GLU A 116 -7.86 18.77 -4.07
C GLU A 116 -9.22 18.27 -4.58
N TRP A 117 -9.62 17.10 -4.09
CA TRP A 117 -10.91 16.50 -4.38
C TRP A 117 -11.98 16.97 -3.40
N PRO A 118 -13.25 17.12 -3.83
CA PRO A 118 -14.38 17.07 -2.92
C PRO A 118 -14.35 15.78 -2.10
N LEU A 119 -14.60 15.86 -0.79
CA LEU A 119 -14.43 14.73 0.14
C LEU A 119 -15.35 13.54 -0.15
N ASP A 120 -16.48 13.80 -0.79
CA ASP A 120 -17.49 12.83 -1.21
C ASP A 120 -17.23 12.26 -2.61
N THR A 121 -16.17 12.69 -3.32
CA THR A 121 -15.80 12.15 -4.63
C THR A 121 -15.68 10.62 -4.53
N PRO A 122 -16.35 9.81 -5.35
CA PRO A 122 -16.21 8.36 -5.28
C PRO A 122 -14.77 7.92 -5.52
N PHE A 123 -14.28 6.94 -4.74
CA PHE A 123 -12.89 6.48 -4.84
C PHE A 123 -12.53 6.03 -6.26
N LYS A 124 -13.41 5.28 -6.92
CA LYS A 124 -13.30 4.87 -8.32
C LYS A 124 -13.06 6.02 -9.30
N VAL A 125 -13.69 7.18 -9.05
CA VAL A 125 -13.49 8.38 -9.88
C VAL A 125 -12.11 8.98 -9.61
N ALA A 126 -11.70 9.06 -8.35
CA ALA A 126 -10.39 9.59 -7.95
C ALA A 126 -9.21 8.74 -8.44
N LEU A 127 -9.41 7.43 -8.65
CA LEU A 127 -8.42 6.53 -9.27
C LEU A 127 -8.13 6.86 -10.74
N ARG A 128 -8.97 7.66 -11.40
CA ARG A 128 -8.74 8.18 -12.76
C ARG A 128 -8.40 7.08 -13.77
N GLY A 129 -9.09 5.94 -13.67
CA GLY A 129 -8.91 4.79 -14.57
C GLY A 129 -7.79 3.82 -14.17
N PHE A 130 -7.07 4.06 -13.08
CA PHE A 130 -6.14 3.07 -12.52
C PHE A 130 -6.92 1.94 -11.83
N ALA A 131 -7.18 0.87 -12.58
CA ALA A 131 -7.89 -0.31 -12.10
C ALA A 131 -7.28 -1.59 -12.71
N PRO A 132 -6.00 -1.92 -12.41
CA PRO A 132 -5.38 -3.14 -12.94
C PRO A 132 -6.03 -4.41 -12.38
N ALA A 133 -6.45 -4.39 -11.12
CA ALA A 133 -7.13 -5.47 -10.42
C ALA A 133 -7.89 -4.87 -9.21
N PRO A 134 -8.74 -5.64 -8.50
CA PRO A 134 -9.32 -5.18 -7.23
C PRO A 134 -8.24 -4.68 -6.28
N LEU A 135 -8.45 -3.52 -5.68
CA LEU A 135 -7.44 -2.86 -4.85
C LEU A 135 -7.98 -2.40 -3.51
N LEU A 136 -7.12 -2.45 -2.51
CA LEU A 136 -7.40 -2.05 -1.15
C LEU A 136 -6.33 -1.06 -0.68
N ALA A 137 -6.73 0.17 -0.37
CA ALA A 137 -5.86 1.14 0.26
C ALA A 137 -5.96 1.06 1.79
N LEU A 138 -4.83 0.81 2.45
CA LEU A 138 -4.67 0.85 3.90
C LEU A 138 -3.82 2.06 4.26
N ARG A 139 -4.46 3.15 4.68
CA ARG A 139 -3.82 4.45 4.84
C ARG A 139 -4.10 5.04 6.22
N ILE A 140 -3.04 5.47 6.89
CA ILE A 140 -3.11 6.50 7.93
C ILE A 140 -2.94 7.86 7.26
N LEU A 141 -3.82 8.81 7.56
CA LEU A 141 -3.88 10.11 6.89
C LEU A 141 -2.72 11.01 7.32
N LYS A 142 -1.89 11.42 6.36
CA LYS A 142 -0.74 12.33 6.58
C LYS A 142 -0.64 13.43 5.50
N ALA A 143 -1.72 13.68 4.76
CA ALA A 143 -1.79 14.66 3.69
C ALA A 143 -3.23 15.11 3.43
N GLU A 144 -3.39 16.37 2.99
CA GLU A 144 -4.67 17.06 2.75
C GLU A 144 -5.40 16.61 1.46
N THR A 145 -5.46 15.30 1.22
CA THR A 145 -6.26 14.70 0.15
C THR A 145 -7.02 13.52 0.72
N GLN A 146 -8.33 13.45 0.51
CA GLN A 146 -9.19 12.35 0.94
C GLN A 146 -10.45 12.34 0.08
N VAL A 147 -10.93 11.14 -0.26
CA VAL A 147 -12.14 10.95 -1.09
C VAL A 147 -13.04 9.86 -0.53
N GLY A 148 -14.27 9.76 -1.04
CA GLY A 148 -15.21 8.69 -0.74
C GLY A 148 -15.74 8.70 0.70
N LEU A 149 -15.75 9.86 1.36
CA LEU A 149 -16.40 10.02 2.65
C LEU A 149 -17.92 10.11 2.46
N SER A 150 -18.67 9.58 3.42
CA SER A 150 -20.11 9.78 3.45
C SER A 150 -20.46 11.20 3.88
N VAL A 151 -21.66 11.66 3.49
CA VAL A 151 -22.20 12.96 3.90
C VAL A 151 -22.19 13.11 5.44
N ASP A 152 -22.52 12.04 6.17
CA ASP A 152 -22.55 12.05 7.64
C ASP A 152 -21.14 12.20 8.24
N THR A 153 -20.14 11.53 7.65
CA THR A 153 -18.73 11.70 8.06
C THR A 153 -18.25 13.12 7.78
N ILE A 154 -18.60 13.71 6.63
CA ILE A 154 -18.21 15.09 6.29
C ILE A 154 -18.81 16.07 7.29
N LYS A 155 -20.12 15.97 7.58
CA LYS A 155 -20.79 16.82 8.59
C LYS A 155 -20.15 16.68 9.98
N MET A 156 -19.80 15.46 10.38
CA MET A 156 -19.13 15.21 11.66
C MET A 156 -17.76 15.90 11.72
N LEU A 157 -16.97 15.81 10.63
CA LEU A 157 -15.67 16.46 10.54
C LEU A 157 -15.79 17.98 10.51
N GLU A 158 -16.76 18.53 9.79
CA GLU A 158 -17.07 19.96 9.77
C GLU A 158 -17.42 20.47 11.18
N HIS A 159 -18.28 19.76 11.91
CA HIS A 159 -18.62 20.10 13.29
C HIS A 159 -17.40 20.04 14.22
N LYS A 160 -16.55 19.02 14.07
CA LYS A 160 -15.40 18.80 14.96
C LYS A 160 -14.23 19.75 14.71
N PHE A 161 -13.97 20.09 13.44
CA PHE A 161 -12.78 20.82 13.04
C PHE A 161 -13.06 22.20 12.42
N GLY A 162 -14.34 22.56 12.21
CA GLY A 162 -14.70 23.89 11.69
C GLY A 162 -14.14 24.17 10.30
N GLY A 163 -14.06 23.15 9.43
CA GLY A 163 -13.48 23.24 8.10
C GLY A 163 -11.94 23.17 8.04
N LYS A 164 -11.25 23.08 9.18
CA LYS A 164 -9.80 22.86 9.21
C LYS A 164 -9.45 21.45 8.74
N LYS A 165 -8.38 21.34 7.94
CA LYS A 165 -7.88 20.07 7.37
C LYS A 165 -6.84 19.34 8.23
N GLU A 166 -6.52 19.87 9.42
CA GLU A 166 -5.50 19.33 10.34
C GLU A 166 -5.66 17.82 10.62
N TRP A 167 -6.90 17.34 10.72
CA TRP A 167 -7.20 15.92 10.96
C TRP A 167 -6.68 14.99 9.85
N MET A 168 -6.40 15.51 8.65
CA MET A 168 -5.84 14.73 7.54
C MET A 168 -4.31 14.59 7.60
N VAL A 169 -3.62 15.34 8.48
CA VAL A 169 -2.15 15.42 8.48
C VAL A 169 -1.51 14.94 9.78
N THR A 170 -2.28 14.74 10.86
CA THR A 170 -1.72 14.33 12.15
C THR A 170 -1.34 12.85 12.23
N GLY A 171 -1.93 12.00 11.40
CA GLY A 171 -1.79 10.54 11.52
C GLY A 171 -2.75 9.88 12.52
N ASP A 172 -3.72 10.61 13.07
CA ASP A 172 -4.68 10.06 14.04
C ASP A 172 -5.84 9.29 13.39
N TYR A 173 -6.09 9.53 12.10
CA TYR A 173 -7.17 8.90 11.35
C TYR A 173 -6.63 7.94 10.31
N ALA A 174 -7.40 6.90 10.02
CA ALA A 174 -7.09 5.91 9.02
C ALA A 174 -8.32 5.52 8.20
N ILE A 175 -8.08 5.06 6.98
CA ILE A 175 -9.08 4.49 6.08
C ILE A 175 -8.64 3.12 5.58
N VAL A 176 -9.65 2.28 5.36
CA VAL A 176 -9.57 1.03 4.63
C VAL A 176 -10.54 1.18 3.47
N GLN A 177 -10.02 1.42 2.26
CA GLN A 177 -10.84 1.80 1.11
C GLN A 177 -10.61 0.83 -0.05
N PHE A 178 -11.69 0.21 -0.50
CA PHE A 178 -11.68 -0.84 -1.52
C PHE A 178 -12.29 -0.34 -2.83
N ASP A 179 -11.74 -0.78 -3.96
CA ASP A 179 -12.32 -0.65 -5.30
C ASP A 179 -12.20 -1.98 -6.05
N ALA A 180 -13.25 -2.34 -6.79
CA ALA A 180 -13.35 -3.56 -7.60
C ALA A 180 -13.75 -3.26 -9.05
#